data_AF-A0A958LEE9-F1
#
_entry.id   AF-A0A958LEE9-F1
#
_cell.length_a   1.000
_cell.length_b   1.000
_cell.length_c   1.000
_cell.angle_alpha   90.00
_cell.angle_beta   90.00
_cell.angle_gamma   90.00
#
_symmetry.space_group_name_H-M   'P 1'
#
loop_
_entity.id
_entity.type
_entity.pdbx_description
1 polymer ?
#
loop_
_entity_poly.entity_id
_entity_poly.type
_entity_poly.pdbx_seq_one_letter_code
_entity_poly.pdbx_strand_id
1 'polypeptide(L)'
;IPEEFPKTPVSIDVLVDLVVGAILKRLSQGRRHGVAVLAEGLASILDVDSAPELRQVEHDPHGNIRFAEVDFGGILKRRVRARLEEFGVSLTVVDKNVGYELRCRPPVAFDREYVRELGFGAIDFLLAGGSGAMITRQGDDLVPVPFDAFIDPATQKTQIRLVDTSSTTYRVAQKYMIRFQPSDLSDAALLSAMAEPTSLTAEELAQRLSATVGTYFTAANDER
;
A
#
# COMPACT_ATOMS: atom_id res chain seq x y z
N ILE A 1 -1.77 -0.71 -1.86
CA ILE A 1 -0.53 0.12 -2.01
C ILE A 1 -0.93 1.50 -2.51
N PRO A 2 -0.15 2.59 -2.30
CA PRO A 2 -0.59 3.93 -2.70
C PRO A 2 -0.86 4.07 -4.21
N GLU A 3 -0.13 3.36 -5.06
CA GLU A 3 -0.26 3.39 -6.52
C GLU A 3 -1.59 2.83 -7.04
N GLU A 4 -2.36 2.13 -6.20
CA GLU A 4 -3.71 1.67 -6.54
C GLU A 4 -4.76 2.77 -6.47
N PHE A 5 -4.42 3.93 -5.91
CA PHE A 5 -5.33 5.03 -5.66
C PHE A 5 -5.09 6.12 -6.70
N PRO A 6 -5.92 6.18 -7.76
CA PRO A 6 -5.71 7.11 -8.88
C PRO A 6 -5.96 8.58 -8.51
N LYS A 7 -6.64 8.86 -7.39
CA LYS A 7 -7.01 10.20 -6.95
C LYS A 7 -6.55 10.45 -5.51
N THR A 8 -5.77 11.49 -5.27
CA THR A 8 -5.34 11.87 -3.92
C THR A 8 -5.78 13.30 -3.61
N PRO A 9 -6.12 13.63 -2.37
CA PRO A 9 -6.03 12.79 -1.18
C PRO A 9 -7.18 11.77 -1.05
N VAL A 10 -6.97 10.71 -0.27
CA VAL A 10 -7.91 9.59 -0.06
C VAL A 10 -8.44 9.61 1.37
N SER A 11 -9.75 9.55 1.55
CA SER A 11 -10.30 9.39 2.92
C SER A 11 -9.85 8.06 3.53
N ILE A 12 -9.47 8.07 4.79
CA ILE A 12 -9.10 6.85 5.53
C ILE A 12 -10.25 5.83 5.56
N ASP A 13 -11.51 6.30 5.49
CA ASP A 13 -12.68 5.42 5.46
C ASP A 13 -12.69 4.51 4.23
N VAL A 14 -12.12 4.94 3.10
CA VAL A 14 -11.96 4.08 1.92
C VAL A 14 -11.05 2.90 2.23
N LEU A 15 -9.94 3.13 2.94
CA LEU A 15 -9.03 2.05 3.36
C LEU A 15 -9.69 1.12 4.37
N VAL A 16 -10.43 1.69 5.33
CA VAL A 16 -11.18 0.93 6.34
C VAL A 16 -12.19 0.01 5.67
N ASP A 17 -13.01 0.53 4.75
CA ASP A 17 -14.06 -0.24 4.10
C ASP A 17 -13.51 -1.27 3.10
N LEU A 18 -12.36 -1.03 2.48
CA LEU A 18 -11.67 -2.06 1.71
C LEU A 18 -11.25 -3.25 2.58
N VAL A 19 -10.72 -2.99 3.79
CA VAL A 19 -10.32 -4.05 4.73
C VAL A 19 -11.54 -4.74 5.32
N VAL A 20 -12.56 -3.99 5.75
CA VAL A 20 -13.81 -4.53 6.31
C VAL A 20 -14.55 -5.35 5.27
N GLY A 21 -14.71 -4.85 4.04
CA GLY A 21 -15.32 -5.58 2.94
C GLY A 21 -14.58 -6.89 2.65
N ALA A 22 -13.24 -6.89 2.69
CA ALA A 22 -12.45 -8.10 2.53
C ALA A 22 -12.69 -9.09 3.68
N ILE A 23 -12.80 -8.62 4.93
CA ILE A 23 -13.14 -9.45 6.09
C ILE A 23 -14.53 -10.07 5.93
N LEU A 24 -15.55 -9.29 5.57
CA LEU A 24 -16.92 -9.80 5.37
C LEU A 24 -16.98 -10.82 4.22
N LYS A 25 -16.30 -10.55 3.11
CA LYS A 25 -16.15 -11.49 1.99
C LYS A 25 -15.47 -12.80 2.39
N ARG A 26 -14.58 -12.77 3.37
CA ARG A 26 -13.94 -13.97 3.94
C ARG A 26 -14.88 -14.72 4.87
N LEU A 27 -15.66 -14.00 5.67
CA LEU A 27 -16.66 -14.57 6.56
C LEU A 27 -17.76 -15.28 5.79
N SER A 28 -18.24 -14.71 4.67
CA SER A 28 -19.23 -15.34 3.79
C SER A 28 -18.73 -16.65 3.15
N GLN A 29 -17.40 -16.81 3.05
CA GLN A 29 -16.74 -18.05 2.60
C GLN A 29 -16.50 -19.05 3.76
N GLY A 30 -17.07 -18.80 4.94
CA GLY A 30 -16.88 -19.64 6.13
C GLY A 30 -15.49 -19.55 6.76
N ARG A 31 -14.69 -18.54 6.40
CA ARG A 31 -13.29 -18.43 6.86
C ARG A 31 -13.09 -17.21 7.74
N ARG A 32 -12.93 -17.45 9.05
CA ARG A 32 -12.83 -16.43 10.10
C ARG A 32 -11.41 -15.94 10.39
N HIS A 33 -10.50 -16.02 9.40
CA HIS A 33 -9.10 -15.61 9.53
C HIS A 33 -8.56 -15.09 8.20
N GLY A 34 -7.55 -14.23 8.28
CA GLY A 34 -6.85 -13.65 7.14
C GLY A 34 -5.71 -12.74 7.57
N VAL A 35 -4.97 -12.25 6.58
CA VAL A 35 -3.89 -11.26 6.76
C VAL A 35 -4.07 -10.19 5.70
N ALA A 36 -4.09 -8.93 6.13
CA ALA A 36 -4.04 -7.78 5.23
C ALA A 36 -2.64 -7.15 5.33
N VAL A 37 -2.00 -6.95 4.18
CA VAL A 37 -0.71 -6.26 4.09
C VAL A 37 -0.94 -4.88 3.51
N LEU A 38 -0.47 -3.86 4.22
CA LEU A 38 -0.67 -2.46 3.89
C LEU A 38 0.71 -1.81 3.76
N ALA A 39 0.94 -1.12 2.65
CA ALA A 39 2.17 -0.36 2.48
C ALA A 39 2.11 0.90 3.35
N GLU A 40 3.20 1.19 4.07
CA GLU A 40 3.35 2.39 4.90
C GLU A 40 3.11 3.68 4.10
N GLY A 41 3.51 3.70 2.82
CA GLY A 41 3.26 4.81 1.90
C GLY A 41 1.78 5.12 1.65
N LEU A 42 0.83 4.29 2.11
CA LEU A 42 -0.59 4.67 2.12
C LEU A 42 -0.85 5.90 2.98
N ALA A 43 -0.08 6.11 4.05
CA ALA A 43 -0.26 7.28 4.92
C ALA A 43 0.01 8.61 4.20
N SER A 44 0.83 8.61 3.13
CA SER A 44 1.19 9.84 2.41
C SER A 44 0.09 10.35 1.47
N ILE A 45 -0.86 9.49 1.10
CA ILE A 45 -1.94 9.82 0.18
C ILE A 45 -3.27 10.10 0.90
N LEU A 46 -3.28 10.01 2.23
CA LEU A 46 -4.50 10.19 3.00
C LEU A 46 -4.91 11.64 3.12
N ASP A 47 -6.22 11.86 3.11
CA ASP A 47 -6.82 13.12 3.49
C ASP A 47 -6.67 13.31 5.00
N VAL A 48 -5.88 14.32 5.35
CA VAL A 48 -5.56 14.69 6.72
C VAL A 48 -6.81 15.09 7.51
N ASP A 49 -7.85 15.58 6.84
CA ASP A 49 -9.11 15.95 7.49
C ASP A 49 -9.93 14.71 7.89
N SER A 50 -9.84 13.64 7.10
CA SER A 50 -10.46 12.33 7.41
C SER A 50 -9.73 11.55 8.51
N ALA A 51 -8.48 11.90 8.78
CA ALA A 51 -7.64 11.26 9.79
C ALA A 51 -6.86 12.30 10.61
N PRO A 52 -7.55 13.08 11.47
CA PRO A 52 -6.90 14.12 12.28
C PRO A 52 -5.81 13.58 13.20
N GLU A 53 -5.87 12.29 13.56
CA GLU A 53 -4.83 11.60 14.33
C GLU A 53 -3.48 11.54 13.60
N LEU A 54 -3.47 11.70 12.27
CA LEU A 54 -2.28 11.78 11.42
C LEU A 54 -1.73 13.21 11.30
N ARG A 55 -2.33 14.23 11.96
CA ARG A 55 -1.81 15.62 11.95
C ARG A 55 -0.62 15.84 12.88
N GLN A 56 -0.39 14.94 13.83
CA GLN A 56 0.67 15.10 14.84
C GLN A 56 2.07 14.67 14.32
N VAL A 57 2.27 14.65 13.00
CA VAL A 57 3.45 14.02 12.40
C VAL A 57 4.55 15.04 12.16
N GLU A 58 5.74 14.74 12.69
CA GLU A 58 6.94 15.52 12.45
C GLU A 58 7.43 15.32 10.99
N HIS A 59 7.82 16.42 10.36
CA HIS A 59 8.54 16.38 9.09
C HIS A 59 10.04 16.23 9.36
N ASP A 60 10.72 15.44 8.54
CA ASP A 60 12.18 15.38 8.55
C ASP A 60 12.81 16.70 8.01
N PRO A 61 14.13 16.91 8.16
CA PRO A 61 14.81 18.10 7.65
C PRO A 61 14.70 18.32 6.13
N HIS A 62 14.22 17.32 5.38
CA HIS A 62 14.02 17.36 3.93
C HIS A 62 12.54 17.58 3.54
N GLY A 63 11.67 17.79 4.54
CA GLY A 63 10.23 18.03 4.37
C GLY A 63 9.38 16.77 4.22
N ASN A 64 9.96 15.56 4.34
CA ASN A 64 9.21 14.32 4.22
C ASN A 64 8.51 14.00 5.54
N ILE A 65 7.32 13.40 5.46
CA ILE A 65 6.58 12.89 6.60
C ILE A 65 7.39 11.76 7.27
N ARG A 66 7.67 11.85 8.58
CA ARG A 66 8.31 10.75 9.32
C ARG A 66 7.32 9.63 9.61
N PHE A 67 7.10 8.77 8.62
CA PHE A 67 6.18 7.63 8.73
C PHE A 67 6.49 6.69 9.91
N ALA A 68 7.77 6.56 10.30
CA ALA A 68 8.21 5.73 11.41
C ALA A 68 7.68 6.16 12.79
N GLU A 69 7.25 7.42 12.93
CA GLU A 69 6.69 7.96 14.18
C GLU A 69 5.15 7.98 14.16
N VAL A 70 4.54 7.61 13.03
CA VAL A 70 3.09 7.53 12.86
C VAL A 70 2.61 6.11 13.16
N ASP A 71 1.74 5.95 14.17
CA ASP A 71 1.05 4.67 14.43
C ASP A 71 -0.07 4.41 13.40
N PHE A 72 0.27 4.36 12.11
CA PHE A 72 -0.68 4.16 11.03
C PHE A 72 -1.42 2.81 11.17
N GLY A 73 -0.68 1.75 11.50
CA GLY A 73 -1.23 0.41 11.73
C GLY A 73 -2.25 0.39 12.88
N GLY A 74 -1.92 1.00 14.02
CA GLY A 74 -2.81 1.06 15.17
C GLY A 74 -4.03 1.96 14.94
N ILE A 75 -3.89 3.09 14.24
CA ILE A 75 -5.02 3.94 13.83
C ILE A 75 -5.99 3.13 12.97
N LEU A 76 -5.49 2.48 11.92
CA LEU A 76 -6.35 1.74 11.00
C LEU A 76 -7.02 0.55 11.69
N LYS A 77 -6.31 -0.17 12.57
CA LYS A 77 -6.90 -1.24 13.40
C LYS A 77 -8.06 -0.71 14.25
N ARG A 78 -7.90 0.43 14.93
CA ARG A 78 -8.99 1.00 15.75
C ARG A 78 -10.20 1.33 14.89
N ARG A 79 -10.00 1.94 13.72
CA ARG A 79 -11.07 2.29 12.78
C ARG A 79 -11.77 1.06 12.20
N VAL A 80 -11.01 0.04 11.78
CA VAL A 80 -11.57 -1.23 11.27
C VAL A 80 -12.38 -1.95 12.34
N ARG A 81 -11.89 -1.99 13.60
CA ARG A 81 -12.64 -2.58 14.71
C ARG A 81 -13.93 -1.83 15.00
N ALA A 82 -13.88 -0.50 15.08
CA ALA A 82 -15.07 0.32 15.27
C ALA A 82 -16.10 0.07 14.16
N ARG A 83 -15.67 0.01 12.89
CA ARG A 83 -16.56 -0.28 11.76
C ARG A 83 -17.17 -1.69 11.80
N LEU A 84 -16.41 -2.70 12.21
CA LEU A 84 -16.94 -4.05 12.41
C LEU A 84 -17.95 -4.11 13.56
N GLU A 85 -17.69 -3.40 14.66
CA GLU A 85 -18.59 -3.27 15.81
C GLU A 85 -19.89 -2.55 15.43
N GLU A 86 -19.81 -1.48 14.61
CA GLU A 86 -20.99 -0.81 14.00
C GLU A 86 -21.85 -1.80 13.19
N PHE A 87 -21.23 -2.79 12.55
CA PHE A 87 -21.92 -3.83 11.77
C PHE A 87 -22.33 -5.03 12.62
N GLY A 88 -22.14 -5.01 13.94
CA GLY A 88 -22.46 -6.13 14.83
C GLY A 88 -21.49 -7.33 14.73
N VAL A 89 -20.34 -7.16 14.08
CA VAL A 89 -19.36 -8.23 13.89
C VAL A 89 -18.28 -8.18 14.98
N SER A 90 -18.25 -9.21 15.82
CA SER A 90 -17.15 -9.38 16.80
C SER A 90 -16.02 -10.22 16.20
N LEU A 91 -14.85 -9.59 15.99
CA LEU A 91 -13.66 -10.25 15.46
C LEU A 91 -12.38 -9.68 16.09
N THR A 92 -11.42 -10.55 16.39
CA THR A 92 -10.11 -10.15 16.89
C THR A 92 -9.25 -9.62 15.75
N VAL A 93 -8.90 -8.33 15.80
CA VAL A 93 -7.96 -7.70 14.87
C VAL A 93 -6.68 -7.37 15.61
N VAL A 94 -5.55 -7.83 15.06
CA VAL A 94 -4.19 -7.57 15.55
C VAL A 94 -3.39 -6.92 14.44
N ASP A 95 -2.63 -5.89 14.78
CA ASP A 95 -1.72 -5.19 13.90
C ASP A 95 -0.27 -5.53 14.27
N LYS A 96 0.62 -5.49 13.27
CA LYS A 96 2.06 -5.63 13.44
C LYS A 96 2.75 -4.78 12.39
N ASN A 97 3.46 -3.76 12.84
CA ASN A 97 4.39 -3.02 11.99
C ASN A 97 5.65 -3.87 11.78
N VAL A 98 6.01 -4.08 10.52
CA VAL A 98 7.19 -4.86 10.10
C VAL A 98 8.11 -3.92 9.34
N GLY A 99 9.26 -3.59 9.92
CA GLY A 99 10.18 -2.63 9.32
C GLY A 99 11.60 -2.80 9.84
N TYR A 100 11.88 -2.25 11.01
CA TYR A 100 13.20 -2.31 11.65
C TYR A 100 13.76 -3.73 11.74
N GLU A 101 12.91 -4.71 12.01
CA GLU A 101 13.32 -6.11 12.13
C GLU A 101 13.83 -6.71 10.80
N LEU A 102 13.34 -6.18 9.67
CA LEU A 102 13.80 -6.60 8.35
C LEU A 102 15.04 -5.83 7.89
N ARG A 103 15.20 -4.56 8.31
CA ARG A 103 16.34 -3.71 7.92
C ARG A 103 17.67 -4.15 8.55
N CYS A 104 17.62 -4.75 9.73
CA CYS A 104 18.82 -5.15 10.48
C CYS A 104 19.11 -6.66 10.42
N ARG A 105 18.42 -7.39 9.54
CA ARG A 105 18.67 -8.82 9.36
C ARG A 105 19.93 -9.05 8.54
N PRO A 106 20.76 -10.07 8.84
CA PRO A 106 21.86 -10.44 7.97
C PRO A 106 21.39 -10.69 6.53
N PRO A 107 22.10 -10.17 5.51
CA PRO A 107 21.71 -10.29 4.12
C PRO A 107 21.69 -11.75 3.66
N VAL A 108 20.76 -12.08 2.77
CA VAL A 108 20.72 -13.41 2.14
C VAL A 108 21.84 -13.55 1.10
N ALA A 109 22.05 -14.77 0.56
CA ALA A 109 23.11 -15.03 -0.41
C ALA A 109 23.04 -14.08 -1.62
N PHE A 110 21.83 -13.88 -2.17
CA PHE A 110 21.59 -12.95 -3.26
C PHE A 110 22.06 -11.52 -2.92
N ASP A 111 21.62 -10.97 -1.79
CA ASP A 111 22.00 -9.61 -1.40
C ASP A 111 23.51 -9.47 -1.24
N ARG A 112 24.18 -10.48 -0.66
CA ARG A 112 25.64 -10.48 -0.46
C ARG A 112 26.41 -10.47 -1.77
N GLU A 113 25.95 -11.24 -2.75
CA GLU A 113 26.53 -11.27 -4.10
C GLU A 113 26.28 -9.95 -4.82
N TYR A 114 25.01 -9.53 -4.88
CA TYR A 114 24.59 -8.29 -5.52
C TYR A 114 25.36 -7.07 -5.01
N VAL A 115 25.45 -6.86 -3.70
CA VAL A 115 26.16 -5.69 -3.15
C VAL A 115 27.68 -5.79 -3.31
N ARG A 116 28.25 -7.01 -3.38
CA ARG A 116 29.67 -7.21 -3.67
C ARG A 116 29.99 -6.83 -5.11
N GLU A 117 29.14 -7.23 -6.06
CA GLU A 117 29.26 -6.86 -7.47
C GLU A 117 29.14 -5.35 -7.65
N LEU A 118 28.14 -4.72 -7.03
CA LEU A 118 27.99 -3.26 -7.05
C LEU A 118 29.23 -2.54 -6.49
N GLY A 119 29.78 -3.03 -5.37
CA GLY A 119 31.00 -2.49 -4.79
C GLY A 119 32.23 -2.65 -5.69
N PHE A 120 32.38 -3.81 -6.34
CA PHE A 120 33.42 -4.04 -7.33
C PHE A 120 33.29 -3.06 -8.51
N GLY A 121 32.10 -2.95 -9.10
CA GLY A 121 31.85 -2.05 -10.22
C GLY A 121 32.08 -0.58 -9.88
N ALA A 122 31.82 -0.17 -8.64
CA ALA A 122 32.09 1.20 -8.18
C ALA A 122 33.60 1.50 -8.16
N ILE A 123 34.41 0.56 -7.65
CA ILE A 123 35.88 0.72 -7.64
C ILE A 123 36.44 0.68 -9.05
N ASP A 124 36.00 -0.26 -9.89
CA ASP A 124 36.47 -0.40 -11.27
C ASP A 124 36.18 0.87 -12.09
N PHE A 125 34.94 1.39 -11.97
CA PHE A 125 34.53 2.64 -12.63
C PHE A 125 35.38 3.85 -12.19
N LEU A 126 35.67 3.98 -10.89
CA LEU A 126 36.51 5.06 -10.36
C LEU A 126 37.97 4.93 -10.82
N LEU A 127 38.53 3.72 -10.85
CA LEU A 127 39.90 3.47 -11.32
C LEU A 127 40.06 3.74 -12.82
N ALA A 128 39.01 3.53 -13.60
CA ALA A 128 38.94 3.92 -15.01
C ALA A 128 38.79 5.44 -15.23
N GLY A 129 38.73 6.24 -14.16
CA GLY A 129 38.58 7.70 -14.20
C GLY A 129 37.13 8.19 -14.29
N GLY A 130 36.15 7.30 -14.10
CA GLY A 130 34.74 7.64 -14.02
C GLY A 130 34.38 8.44 -12.78
N SER A 131 33.30 9.22 -12.84
CA SER A 131 32.73 9.93 -11.69
C SER A 131 31.24 10.24 -11.92
N GLY A 132 30.52 10.63 -10.87
CA GLY A 132 29.15 11.16 -11.01
C GLY A 132 28.09 10.16 -11.52
N ALA A 133 28.21 8.88 -11.18
CA ALA A 133 27.28 7.84 -11.61
C ALA A 133 26.91 6.88 -10.47
N MET A 134 25.72 6.28 -10.57
CA MET A 134 25.29 5.14 -9.78
C MET A 134 25.61 3.85 -10.55
N ILE A 135 26.28 2.91 -9.89
CA ILE A 135 26.48 1.58 -10.47
C ILE A 135 25.17 0.79 -10.36
N THR A 136 24.74 0.23 -11.49
CA THR A 136 23.56 -0.62 -11.58
C THR A 136 23.96 -1.98 -12.13
N ARG A 137 23.18 -3.02 -11.83
CA ARG A 137 23.29 -4.33 -12.48
C ARG A 137 22.17 -4.51 -13.48
N GLN A 138 22.50 -4.78 -14.74
CA GLN A 138 21.55 -5.02 -15.82
C GLN A 138 21.87 -6.38 -16.45
N GLY A 139 21.12 -7.42 -16.03
CA GLY A 139 21.50 -8.79 -16.36
C GLY A 139 22.81 -9.15 -15.67
N ASP A 140 23.82 -9.51 -16.45
CA ASP A 140 25.16 -9.86 -15.96
C ASP A 140 26.16 -8.69 -16.02
N ASP A 141 25.72 -7.53 -16.54
CA ASP A 141 26.58 -6.37 -16.72
C ASP A 141 26.44 -5.36 -15.57
N LEU A 142 27.58 -4.76 -15.19
CA LEU A 142 27.63 -3.60 -14.30
C LEU A 142 27.66 -2.32 -15.13
N VAL A 143 26.57 -1.57 -15.08
CA VAL A 143 26.34 -0.40 -15.93
C VAL A 143 26.34 0.86 -15.06
N PRO A 144 27.31 1.79 -15.24
CA PRO A 144 27.26 3.09 -14.60
C PRO A 144 26.18 3.95 -15.24
N VAL A 145 25.24 4.43 -14.43
CA VAL A 145 24.20 5.37 -14.87
C VAL A 145 24.51 6.74 -14.29
N PRO A 146 24.79 7.76 -15.12
CA PRO A 146 25.04 9.13 -14.67
C PRO A 146 23.91 9.69 -13.79
N PHE A 147 24.24 10.46 -12.75
CA PHE A 147 23.25 11.00 -11.81
C PHE A 147 22.24 11.94 -12.49
N ASP A 148 22.68 12.71 -13.48
CA ASP A 148 21.83 13.61 -14.28
C ASP A 148 20.75 12.87 -15.09
N ALA A 149 20.90 11.56 -15.33
CA ALA A 149 19.90 10.75 -16.02
C ALA A 149 18.64 10.49 -15.17
N PHE A 150 18.72 10.63 -13.84
CA PHE A 150 17.60 10.31 -12.93
C PHE A 150 17.43 11.27 -11.76
N ILE A 151 18.25 12.31 -11.65
CA ILE A 151 18.01 13.45 -10.78
C ILE A 151 17.25 14.52 -11.59
N ASP A 152 16.12 14.96 -11.08
CA ASP A 152 15.40 16.09 -11.63
C ASP A 152 16.21 17.38 -11.40
N PRO A 153 16.59 18.11 -12.47
CA PRO A 153 17.42 19.30 -12.34
C PRO A 153 16.73 20.45 -11.60
N ALA A 154 15.39 20.52 -11.62
CA ALA A 154 14.64 21.59 -10.96
C ALA A 154 14.50 21.34 -9.45
N THR A 155 14.20 20.10 -9.07
CA THR A 155 13.96 19.74 -7.66
C THR A 155 15.21 19.22 -6.94
N GLN A 156 16.26 18.86 -7.70
CA GLN A 156 17.46 18.17 -7.21
C GLN A 156 17.15 16.85 -6.49
N LYS A 157 15.96 16.28 -6.72
CA LYS A 157 15.53 15.01 -6.16
C LYS A 157 15.68 13.89 -7.18
N THR A 158 16.03 12.71 -6.68
CA THR A 158 16.02 11.49 -7.48
C THR A 158 14.59 11.11 -7.86
N GLN A 159 14.38 10.74 -9.11
CA GLN A 159 13.11 10.20 -9.57
C GLN A 159 12.79 8.90 -8.84
N ILE A 160 11.57 8.83 -8.28
CA ILE A 160 11.10 7.65 -7.56
C ILE A 160 10.40 6.72 -8.55
N ARG A 161 10.85 5.47 -8.62
CA ARG A 161 10.16 4.43 -9.40
C ARG A 161 9.05 3.82 -8.55
N LEU A 162 7.80 4.13 -8.93
CA LEU A 162 6.60 3.57 -8.32
C LEU A 162 6.26 2.19 -8.87
N VAL A 163 5.38 1.47 -8.19
CA VAL A 163 4.84 0.19 -8.68
C VAL A 163 3.97 0.45 -9.91
N ASP A 164 4.30 -0.21 -11.02
CA ASP A 164 3.43 -0.24 -12.20
C ASP A 164 2.27 -1.22 -11.99
N THR A 165 1.09 -0.67 -11.67
CA THR A 165 -0.14 -1.43 -11.45
C THR A 165 -0.75 -2.00 -12.74
N SER A 166 -0.24 -1.63 -13.91
CA SER A 166 -0.61 -2.21 -15.20
C SER A 166 0.24 -3.43 -15.58
N SER A 167 1.39 -3.62 -14.93
CA SER A 167 2.33 -4.69 -15.23
C SER A 167 1.72 -6.09 -15.07
N THR A 168 2.17 -7.05 -15.89
CA THR A 168 1.69 -8.44 -15.84
C THR A 168 1.88 -9.05 -14.46
N THR A 169 3.05 -8.88 -13.86
CA THR A 169 3.37 -9.40 -12.51
C THR A 169 2.38 -8.88 -11.48
N TYR A 170 2.09 -7.58 -11.51
CA TYR A 170 1.14 -6.97 -10.60
C TYR A 170 -0.28 -7.51 -10.80
N ARG A 171 -0.77 -7.54 -12.04
CA ARG A 171 -2.11 -8.02 -12.37
C ARG A 171 -2.31 -9.49 -11.99
N VAL A 172 -1.29 -10.32 -12.20
CA VAL A 172 -1.30 -11.73 -11.77
C VAL A 172 -1.39 -11.81 -10.25
N ALA A 173 -0.52 -11.11 -9.52
CA ALA A 173 -0.55 -11.10 -8.06
C ALA A 173 -1.91 -10.64 -7.52
N GLN A 174 -2.47 -9.56 -8.09
CA GLN A 174 -3.77 -9.01 -7.71
C GLN A 174 -4.90 -10.04 -7.88
N LYS A 175 -4.90 -10.82 -8.97
CA LYS A 175 -5.94 -11.83 -9.24
C LYS A 175 -6.00 -12.97 -8.22
N TYR A 176 -4.90 -13.26 -7.54
CA TYR A 176 -4.84 -14.28 -6.49
C TYR A 176 -5.13 -13.74 -5.08
N MET A 177 -5.28 -12.42 -4.92
CA MET A 177 -5.63 -11.82 -3.63
C MET A 177 -7.14 -11.85 -3.41
N ILE A 178 -7.56 -12.15 -2.17
CA ILE A 178 -8.95 -11.93 -1.75
C ILE A 178 -9.09 -10.47 -1.38
N ARG A 179 -9.72 -9.69 -2.26
CA ARG A 179 -9.98 -8.27 -2.07
C ARG A 179 -11.46 -7.97 -2.24
N PHE A 180 -11.91 -6.94 -1.54
CA PHE A 180 -13.16 -6.28 -1.84
C PHE A 180 -12.97 -5.36 -3.05
N GLN A 181 -13.85 -5.48 -4.03
CA GLN A 181 -13.82 -4.73 -5.27
C GLN A 181 -15.16 -4.04 -5.51
N PRO A 182 -15.21 -2.92 -6.24
CA PRO A 182 -16.47 -2.27 -6.58
C PRO A 182 -17.47 -3.21 -7.29
N SER A 183 -16.99 -4.15 -8.10
CA SER A 183 -17.84 -5.15 -8.75
C SER A 183 -18.56 -6.08 -7.76
N ASP A 184 -18.02 -6.27 -6.55
CA ASP A 184 -18.68 -7.07 -5.50
C ASP A 184 -19.97 -6.40 -5.01
N LEU A 185 -20.11 -5.07 -5.16
CA LEU A 185 -21.33 -4.33 -4.81
C LEU A 185 -22.48 -4.61 -5.79
N SER A 186 -22.20 -5.18 -6.96
CA SER A 186 -23.22 -5.56 -7.94
C SER A 186 -23.64 -7.04 -7.84
N ASP A 187 -22.98 -7.82 -6.99
CA ASP A 187 -23.29 -9.24 -6.77
C ASP A 187 -24.22 -9.39 -5.57
N ALA A 188 -25.53 -9.50 -5.85
CA ALA A 188 -26.56 -9.62 -4.82
C ALA A 188 -26.40 -10.88 -3.94
N ALA A 189 -25.93 -11.98 -4.52
CA ALA A 189 -25.75 -13.23 -3.77
C ALA A 189 -24.57 -13.10 -2.79
N LEU A 190 -23.46 -12.52 -3.26
CA LEU A 190 -22.31 -12.22 -2.40
C LEU A 190 -22.66 -11.24 -1.29
N LEU A 191 -23.37 -10.15 -1.61
CA LEU A 191 -23.77 -9.15 -0.61
C LEU A 191 -24.70 -9.74 0.46
N SER A 192 -25.65 -10.58 0.04
CA SER A 192 -26.50 -11.29 1.00
C SER A 192 -25.66 -12.18 1.94
N ALA A 193 -24.70 -12.92 1.40
CA ALA A 193 -23.82 -13.77 2.21
C ALA A 193 -22.85 -12.96 3.10
N MET A 194 -22.42 -11.78 2.65
CA MET A 194 -21.60 -10.85 3.43
C MET A 194 -22.37 -10.17 4.56
N ALA A 195 -23.69 -10.01 4.39
CA ALA A 195 -24.57 -9.40 5.39
C ALA A 195 -24.99 -10.38 6.50
N GLU A 196 -25.07 -11.69 6.24
CA GLU A 196 -25.41 -12.71 7.25
C GLU A 196 -24.66 -12.60 8.59
N PRO A 197 -23.33 -12.39 8.64
CA PRO A 197 -22.61 -12.25 9.90
C PRO A 197 -22.79 -10.87 10.56
N THR A 198 -23.49 -9.94 9.93
CA THR A 198 -23.67 -8.55 10.38
C THR A 198 -25.07 -8.31 10.93
N SER A 199 -25.28 -7.16 11.58
CA SER A 199 -26.60 -6.67 11.97
C SER A 199 -27.32 -5.90 10.86
N LEU A 200 -26.75 -5.82 9.66
CA LEU A 200 -27.28 -5.05 8.53
C LEU A 200 -27.97 -5.96 7.52
N THR A 201 -28.93 -5.40 6.79
CA THR A 201 -29.44 -6.01 5.56
C THR A 201 -28.41 -5.89 4.42
N ALA A 202 -28.58 -6.70 3.37
CA ALA A 202 -27.72 -6.64 2.19
C ALA A 202 -27.74 -5.25 1.51
N GLU A 203 -28.89 -4.59 1.52
CA GLU A 203 -29.07 -3.24 0.95
C GLU A 203 -28.34 -2.18 1.78
N GLU A 204 -28.50 -2.20 3.11
CA GLU A 204 -27.80 -1.27 4.01
C GLU A 204 -26.28 -1.46 3.94
N LEU A 205 -25.82 -2.72 3.90
CA LEU A 205 -24.40 -3.03 3.75
C LEU A 205 -23.85 -2.51 2.42
N ALA A 206 -24.57 -2.74 1.33
CA ALA A 206 -24.19 -2.26 0.00
C ALA A 206 -24.13 -0.72 -0.02
N GLN A 207 -25.13 -0.04 0.57
CA GLN A 207 -25.15 1.41 0.65
C GLN A 207 -23.95 1.95 1.43
N ARG A 208 -23.63 1.34 2.58
CA ARG A 208 -22.52 1.76 3.43
C ARG A 208 -21.16 1.61 2.75
N LEU A 209 -20.93 0.47 2.10
CA LEU A 209 -19.67 0.19 1.40
C LEU A 209 -19.57 0.93 0.05
N SER A 210 -20.69 1.21 -0.62
CA SER A 210 -20.72 1.98 -1.86
C SER A 210 -20.38 3.45 -1.62
N ALA A 211 -20.84 4.03 -0.51
CA ALA A 211 -20.59 5.44 -0.18
C ALA A 211 -19.10 5.79 -0.14
N THR A 212 -18.24 4.82 0.17
CA THR A 212 -16.79 4.98 0.21
C THR A 212 -16.11 4.33 -1.00
N VAL A 213 -16.09 3.00 -1.07
CA VAL A 213 -15.34 2.24 -2.09
C VAL A 213 -15.95 2.38 -3.47
N GLY A 214 -17.28 2.25 -3.59
CA GLY A 214 -17.99 2.36 -4.86
C GLY A 214 -17.80 3.74 -5.50
N THR A 215 -18.14 4.80 -4.77
CA THR A 215 -18.04 6.18 -5.24
C THR A 215 -16.61 6.54 -5.63
N TYR A 216 -15.63 6.20 -4.78
CA TYR A 216 -14.24 6.59 -5.02
C TYR A 216 -13.66 5.98 -6.30
N PHE A 217 -13.85 4.67 -6.52
CA PHE A 217 -13.30 4.01 -7.71
C PHE A 217 -14.12 4.23 -8.99
N THR A 218 -15.41 4.58 -8.88
CA THR A 218 -16.24 4.93 -10.06
C THR A 218 -15.93 6.35 -10.52
N ALA A 219 -15.90 7.33 -9.61
CA ALA A 219 -15.52 8.71 -9.92
C ALA A 219 -14.08 8.83 -10.44
N ALA A 220 -13.21 7.87 -10.12
CA ALA A 220 -11.86 7.81 -10.67
C ALA A 220 -11.78 7.31 -12.13
N ASN A 221 -12.78 6.56 -12.61
CA ASN A 221 -12.79 6.02 -13.96
C ASN A 221 -13.47 6.96 -14.97
N ASP A 222 -14.39 7.83 -14.56
CA ASP A 222 -15.11 8.78 -15.45
C ASP A 222 -14.26 9.96 -15.95
N GLU A 223 -13.03 10.14 -15.44
CA GLU A 223 -12.10 11.21 -15.84
C GLU A 223 -10.93 10.72 -16.70
N ARG A 224 -10.99 9.49 -17.21
CA ARG A 224 -10.01 8.91 -18.18
C ARG A 224 -10.61 8.84 -19.58
#